data_AF-A0A3N2M9K3-F1
#
_entry.id   AF-A0A3N2M9K3-F1
#
_cell.length_a   1.000
_cell.length_b   1.000
_cell.length_c   1.000
_cell.angle_alpha   90.00
_cell.angle_beta   90.00
_cell.angle_gamma   90.00
#
_symmetry.space_group_name_H-M   'P 1'
#
loop_
_entity.id
_entity.type
_entity.pdbx_description
1 polymer ?
#
loop_
_entity_poly.entity_id
_entity_poly.type
_entity_poly.pdbx_seq_one_letter_code
_entity_poly.pdbx_strand_id
1 'polypeptide(L)'
;MPKSMCKFDFKDVRPAFSKFNRQVRKKVEEIGQEAVEYAIENGDYHDVTGKTRASNHYEVDDNNNLILYNDSGYADELEANGKDVIGGAALFAEEKLRKAFKKK
;
A
#
# COMPACT_ATOMS: atom_id res chain seq x y z
N MET A 1 0.35 -44.22 35.61
CA MET A 1 0.32 -43.72 34.21
C MET A 1 1.18 -42.47 34.15
N PRO A 2 2.32 -42.44 33.45
CA PRO A 2 3.05 -41.19 33.27
C PRO A 2 2.21 -40.30 32.34
N LYS A 3 1.74 -39.16 32.85
CA LYS A 3 1.14 -38.12 32.01
C LYS A 3 2.22 -37.70 31.01
N SER A 4 2.04 -38.02 29.72
CA SER A 4 2.87 -37.48 28.65
C SER A 4 2.68 -35.96 28.68
N MET A 5 3.63 -35.27 29.31
CA MET A 5 3.66 -33.83 29.39
C MET A 5 4.20 -33.34 28.06
N CYS A 6 3.32 -33.22 27.07
CA CYS A 6 3.65 -32.59 25.80
C CYS A 6 4.12 -31.17 26.11
N LYS A 7 5.43 -30.92 26.03
CA LYS A 7 5.99 -29.57 26.07
C LYS A 7 5.61 -28.90 24.76
N PHE A 8 4.57 -28.06 24.79
CA PHE A 8 4.27 -27.16 23.67
C PHE A 8 5.47 -26.22 23.50
N ASP A 9 6.21 -26.36 22.39
CA ASP A 9 7.28 -25.44 22.01
C ASP A 9 6.72 -24.42 21.01
N PHE A 10 6.78 -23.14 21.36
CA PHE A 10 6.31 -22.01 20.55
C PHE A 10 7.47 -21.25 19.89
N LYS A 11 8.69 -21.78 19.90
CA LYS A 11 9.87 -21.12 19.29
C LYS A 11 9.68 -20.87 17.79
N ASP A 12 8.95 -21.73 17.08
CA ASP A 12 8.73 -21.61 15.64
C ASP A 12 7.72 -20.51 15.26
N VAL A 13 6.92 -20.05 16.23
CA VAL A 13 5.85 -19.08 16.02
C VAL A 13 6.42 -17.69 15.68
N ARG A 14 7.46 -17.25 16.41
CA ARG A 14 8.06 -15.92 16.18
C ARG A 14 8.71 -15.79 14.79
N PRO A 15 9.55 -16.74 14.33
CA PRO A 15 10.08 -16.73 12.97
C PRO A 15 8.99 -16.80 11.90
N ALA A 16 7.90 -17.54 12.14
CA ALA A 16 6.79 -17.62 11.20
C ALA A 16 6.09 -16.26 11.02
N PHE A 17 5.80 -15.53 12.11
CA PHE A 17 5.22 -14.19 12.03
C PHE A 17 6.15 -13.17 11.36
N SER A 18 7.46 -13.22 11.64
CA SER A 18 8.43 -12.34 10.96
C SER A 18 8.45 -12.58 9.44
N LYS A 19 8.44 -13.85 9.01
CA LYS A 19 8.37 -14.21 7.59
C LYS A 19 7.05 -13.77 6.96
N PHE A 20 5.94 -13.89 7.68
CA PHE A 20 4.62 -13.46 7.22
C PHE A 20 4.57 -11.93 7.05
N ASN A 21 5.00 -11.17 8.06
CA ASN A 21 5.03 -9.71 8.00
C ASN A 21 5.88 -9.20 6.85
N ARG A 22 7.04 -9.83 6.60
CA ARG A 22 7.90 -9.49 5.44
C ARG A 22 7.19 -9.74 4.10
N GLN A 23 6.43 -10.82 3.97
CA GLN A 23 5.67 -11.12 2.76
C GLN A 23 4.53 -10.12 2.54
N VAL A 24 3.78 -9.80 3.60
CA VAL A 24 2.72 -8.80 3.56
C VAL A 24 3.30 -7.46 3.14
N ARG A 25 4.34 -6.98 3.82
CA ARG A 25 4.99 -5.71 3.52
C ARG A 25 5.45 -5.62 2.06
N LYS A 26 6.14 -6.64 1.55
CA LYS A 26 6.57 -6.67 0.15
C LYS A 26 5.40 -6.56 -0.82
N LYS A 27 4.27 -7.22 -0.53
CA LYS A 27 3.08 -7.16 -1.39
C LYS A 27 2.40 -5.78 -1.33
N VAL A 28 2.37 -5.16 -0.15
CA VAL A 28 1.86 -3.80 0.03
C VAL A 28 2.73 -2.78 -0.71
N GLU A 29 4.05 -2.89 -0.62
CA GLU A 29 5.01 -2.05 -1.35
C GLU A 29 4.84 -2.19 -2.88
N GLU A 30 4.67 -3.42 -3.38
CA GLU A 30 4.39 -3.67 -4.80
C GLU A 30 3.11 -2.97 -5.27
N ILE A 31 2.02 -3.08 -4.50
CA ILE A 31 0.75 -2.42 -4.84
C ILE A 31 0.86 -0.90 -4.70
N GLY A 32 1.62 -0.39 -3.74
CA GLY A 32 1.91 1.03 -3.58
C GLY A 32 2.62 1.62 -4.80
N GLN A 33 3.62 0.92 -5.32
CA GLN A 33 4.30 1.31 -6.55
C GLN A 33 3.33 1.32 -7.75
N GLU A 34 2.55 0.25 -7.93
CA GLU A 34 1.57 0.18 -9.01
C GLU A 34 0.49 1.29 -8.91
N ALA A 35 0.14 1.72 -7.69
CA ALA A 35 -0.80 2.81 -7.47
C ALA A 35 -0.21 4.17 -7.88
N VAL A 36 1.06 4.43 -7.59
CA VAL A 36 1.76 5.65 -8.05
C VAL A 36 1.85 5.66 -9.58
N GLU A 37 2.20 4.53 -10.20
CA GLU A 37 2.21 4.40 -11.66
C GLU A 37 0.81 4.66 -12.25
N TYR A 38 -0.25 4.12 -11.63
CA TYR A 38 -1.63 4.39 -12.01
C TYR A 38 -1.97 5.89 -11.93
N ALA A 39 -1.57 6.59 -10.87
CA ALA A 39 -1.79 8.03 -10.69
C ALA A 39 -1.13 8.86 -11.81
N ILE A 40 0.09 8.48 -12.21
CA ILE A 40 0.84 9.15 -13.26
C ILE A 40 0.15 9.00 -14.62
N GLU A 41 -0.35 7.80 -14.92
CA GLU A 41 -0.98 7.47 -16.20
C GLU A 41 -2.41 7.98 -16.34
N ASN A 42 -3.21 7.93 -15.25
CA ASN A 42 -4.65 8.18 -15.31
C ASN A 42 -5.07 9.57 -14.81
N GLY A 43 -4.13 10.37 -14.27
CA GLY A 43 -4.44 11.71 -13.78
C GLY A 43 -4.96 12.64 -14.89
N ASP A 44 -6.17 13.18 -14.69
CA ASP A 44 -6.97 13.93 -15.67
C ASP A 44 -6.75 15.46 -15.65
N TYR A 45 -5.68 15.89 -14.98
CA TYR A 45 -5.26 17.28 -14.86
C TYR A 45 -4.18 17.66 -15.88
N HIS A 46 -4.18 18.94 -16.27
CA HIS A 46 -3.21 19.48 -17.20
C HIS A 46 -1.92 19.86 -16.46
N ASP A 47 -1.00 18.91 -16.37
CA ASP A 47 0.33 19.16 -15.83
C ASP A 47 1.31 19.55 -16.94
N VAL A 48 1.54 20.86 -17.09
CA VAL A 48 2.50 21.42 -18.06
C VAL A 48 3.94 21.14 -17.62
N THR A 49 4.19 21.08 -16.31
CA THR A 49 5.54 20.98 -15.75
C THR A 49 5.99 19.54 -15.51
N GLY A 50 5.04 18.60 -15.45
CA GLY A 50 5.27 17.20 -15.06
C GLY A 50 5.56 17.01 -13.56
N LYS A 51 5.60 18.10 -12.78
CA LYS A 51 6.00 18.05 -11.36
C LYS A 51 4.92 17.42 -10.49
N THR A 52 3.65 17.74 -10.73
CA THR A 52 2.55 17.21 -9.90
C THR A 52 2.42 15.70 -10.08
N ARG A 53 2.61 15.18 -11.30
CA ARG A 53 2.68 13.73 -11.56
C ARG A 53 3.88 13.07 -10.89
N ALA A 54 5.06 13.70 -10.98
CA ALA A 54 6.30 13.18 -10.39
C ALA A 54 6.33 13.24 -8.86
N SER A 55 5.50 14.10 -8.25
CA SER A 55 5.34 14.26 -6.81
C SER A 55 4.37 13.26 -6.17
N ASN A 56 3.85 12.29 -6.93
CA ASN A 56 3.08 11.18 -6.36
C ASN A 56 4.03 10.16 -5.72
N HIS A 57 3.80 9.86 -4.44
CA HIS A 57 4.63 8.97 -3.65
C HIS A 57 3.79 7.98 -2.85
N TYR A 58 4.45 6.91 -2.41
CA TYR A 58 3.89 5.95 -1.47
C TYR A 58 4.87 5.68 -0.34
N GLU A 59 4.32 5.37 0.83
CA GLU A 59 5.06 4.92 1.99
C GLU A 59 4.34 3.73 2.62
N VAL A 60 5.10 2.80 3.21
CA VAL A 60 4.57 1.69 4.00
C VAL A 60 5.05 1.82 5.43
N ASP A 61 4.11 2.07 6.34
CA ASP A 61 4.37 2.21 7.77
C ASP A 61 4.80 0.86 8.40
N ASP A 62 5.36 0.90 9.60
CA ASP A 62 5.79 -0.28 10.38
C ASP A 62 4.65 -1.28 10.64
N ASN A 63 3.41 -0.80 10.62
CA ASN A 63 2.21 -1.63 10.73
C ASN A 63 1.74 -2.25 9.40
N ASN A 64 2.54 -2.13 8.33
CA ASN A 64 2.22 -2.52 6.95
C ASN A 64 1.02 -1.77 6.35
N ASN A 65 0.75 -0.54 6.82
CA ASN A 65 -0.27 0.32 6.23
C ASN A 65 0.31 1.02 5.00
N LEU A 66 -0.44 1.06 3.90
CA LEU A 66 -0.08 1.83 2.71
C LEU A 66 -0.56 3.28 2.84
N ILE A 67 0.36 4.21 2.69
CA ILE A 67 0.10 5.65 2.65
C ILE A 67 0.42 6.13 1.24
N LEU A 68 -0.51 6.83 0.62
CA LEU A 68 -0.33 7.49 -0.68
C LEU A 68 -0.45 9.00 -0.44
N TYR A 69 0.49 9.77 -0.99
CA TYR A 69 0.50 11.21 -0.84
C TYR A 69 1.10 11.90 -2.05
N ASN A 70 0.77 13.18 -2.23
CA ASN A 70 1.34 14.04 -3.24
C ASN A 70 2.02 15.24 -2.57
N ASP A 71 3.27 15.51 -2.93
CA ASP A 71 4.06 16.61 -2.35
C ASP A 71 3.81 17.98 -3.02
N SER A 72 2.96 18.03 -4.05
CA SER A 72 2.61 19.26 -4.76
C SER A 72 1.56 20.03 -3.97
N GLY A 73 1.86 21.29 -3.64
CA GLY A 73 0.92 22.20 -2.96
C GLY A 73 -0.35 22.54 -3.74
N TYR A 74 -0.48 22.08 -4.99
CA TYR A 74 -1.67 22.26 -5.82
C TYR A 74 -2.52 20.98 -5.96
N ALA A 75 -2.08 19.85 -5.38
CA ALA A 75 -2.81 18.59 -5.47
C ALA A 75 -4.21 18.70 -4.85
N ASP A 76 -4.30 19.31 -3.67
CA ASP A 76 -5.56 19.52 -2.95
C ASP A 76 -6.54 20.39 -3.76
N GLU A 77 -6.05 21.45 -4.39
CA GLU A 77 -6.87 22.33 -5.23
C GLU A 77 -7.40 21.59 -6.47
N LEU A 78 -6.58 20.74 -7.08
CA LEU A 78 -6.99 19.94 -8.22
C LEU A 78 -8.07 18.94 -7.84
N GLU A 79 -7.88 18.20 -6.73
CA GLU A 79 -8.89 17.24 -6.25
C GLU A 79 -10.19 17.93 -5.81
N ALA A 80 -10.10 19.09 -5.15
CA ALA A 80 -11.28 19.89 -4.80
C ALA A 80 -12.07 20.34 -6.04
N ASN A 81 -11.38 20.57 -7.16
CA ASN A 81 -12.00 20.88 -8.46
C ASN A 81 -12.46 19.62 -9.23
N GLY A 82 -12.41 18.44 -8.60
CA GLY A 82 -12.87 17.17 -9.17
C GLY A 82 -11.87 16.50 -10.12
N LYS A 83 -10.59 16.89 -10.06
CA LYS A 83 -9.51 16.22 -10.78
C LYS A 83 -8.97 15.04 -10.00
N ASP A 84 -8.56 14.01 -10.71
CA ASP A 84 -7.94 12.84 -10.11
C ASP A 84 -6.43 13.03 -10.05
N VAL A 85 -5.90 13.27 -8.84
CA VAL A 85 -4.45 13.38 -8.60
C VAL A 85 -3.93 12.11 -7.96
N ILE A 86 -4.54 11.70 -6.84
CA ILE A 86 -4.15 10.51 -6.08
C ILE A 86 -5.35 9.70 -5.57
N GLY A 87 -6.55 10.28 -5.52
CA GLY A 87 -7.77 9.61 -5.08
C GLY A 87 -8.08 8.34 -5.88
N GLY A 88 -7.95 8.37 -7.20
CA GLY A 88 -8.14 7.20 -8.07
C GLY A 88 -7.08 6.12 -7.84
N ALA A 89 -5.84 6.51 -7.56
CA ALA A 89 -4.79 5.59 -7.16
C ALA A 89 -5.07 4.92 -5.81
N ALA A 90 -5.65 5.64 -4.86
CA ALA A 90 -6.08 5.06 -3.58
C ALA A 90 -7.18 4.01 -3.77
N LEU A 91 -8.17 4.27 -4.62
CA LEU A 91 -9.21 3.28 -4.97
C LEU A 91 -8.61 2.05 -5.66
N PHE A 92 -7.69 2.27 -6.61
CA PHE A 92 -6.99 1.19 -7.29
C PHE A 92 -6.18 0.31 -6.31
N ALA A 93 -5.45 0.95 -5.39
CA ALA A 93 -4.69 0.27 -4.35
C ALA A 93 -5.61 -0.54 -3.43
N GLU A 94 -6.74 0.03 -3.00
CA GLU A 94 -7.74 -0.65 -2.18
C GLU A 94 -8.26 -1.92 -2.87
N GLU A 95 -8.64 -1.81 -4.15
CA GLU A 95 -9.13 -2.96 -4.90
C GLU A 95 -8.08 -4.07 -5.02
N LYS A 96 -6.83 -3.71 -5.30
CA LYS A 96 -5.73 -4.67 -5.42
C LYS A 96 -5.40 -5.33 -4.10
N LEU A 97 -5.29 -4.56 -3.01
CA LEU A 97 -5.09 -5.10 -1.66
C LEU A 97 -6.21 -6.04 -1.27
N ARG A 98 -7.46 -5.64 -1.53
CA ARG A 98 -8.63 -6.48 -1.27
C ARG A 98 -8.58 -7.78 -2.07
N LYS A 99 -8.16 -7.75 -3.35
CA LYS A 99 -8.00 -8.96 -4.18
C LYS A 99 -6.84 -9.85 -3.70
N ALA A 100 -5.73 -9.25 -3.26
CA ALA A 100 -4.54 -9.96 -2.80
C ALA A 100 -4.76 -10.68 -1.46
N PHE A 101 -5.49 -10.06 -0.54
CA PHE A 101 -5.73 -10.58 0.81
C PHE A 101 -7.15 -11.15 1.01
N LYS A 102 -8.00 -11.17 -0.03
CA LYS A 102 -9.30 -11.82 0.07
C LYS A 102 -9.06 -13.29 0.39
N LYS A 103 -9.68 -13.73 1.49
CA LYS A 103 -9.75 -15.14 1.86
C LYS A 103 -10.41 -15.90 0.69
N LYS A 104 -9.67 -16.86 0.09
CA LYS A 104 -10.28 -17.90 -0.73
C LYS A 104 -11.05 -18.87 0.15
#